data_AF-W6Y9L2-F1
#
_entry.id   AF-W6Y9L2-F1
#
_cell.length_a   1.000
_cell.length_b   1.000
_cell.length_c   1.000
_cell.angle_alpha   90.00
_cell.angle_beta   90.00
_cell.angle_gamma   90.00
#
_symmetry.space_group_name_H-M   'P 1'
#
loop_
_entity.id
_entity.type
_entity.pdbx_description
1 polymer ?
#
loop_
_entity_poly.entity_id
_entity_poly.type
_entity_poly.pdbx_seq_one_letter_code
_entity_poly.pdbx_strand_id
1 'polypeptide(L)'
;MTLIHCLPKSQSAIVQGETGQLQLLHNAAIPELRSHTVLVKVAAVALNPYDYKLPLYFPSPGTTGGSDFAGTIVAMSPEATEERSDLSLGDLVSGCVYGWNPETPENGSFAQYVRADAQLVFKVGSYKLEDAATFGAAFATLSLALWHSDFLGLTHSPTDPLRNAPSQPIYVFIYGGSTATGTMALQLLKLYLTQPECLRSGYCTLAACSPRSFALVKSYGADHVFDYSNPDTPSAIRKLTGGALSLVLDCISDHHSVAVCHASTGRLGGRLITLELPPEPRPGEKRRKAVKHFFVDGASDAHQSQH
;
A
#
# COMPACT_ATOMS: atom_id res chain seq x y z
N MET A 1 -4.58 27.47 24.51
CA MET A 1 -6.05 27.40 24.39
C MET A 1 -6.42 27.72 22.95
N THR A 2 -6.27 26.73 22.08
CA THR A 2 -6.45 26.90 20.63
C THR A 2 -7.93 26.71 20.32
N LEU A 3 -8.49 27.63 19.52
CA LEU A 3 -9.91 27.65 19.15
C LEU A 3 -10.33 26.30 18.57
N ILE A 4 -11.00 25.49 19.38
CA ILE A 4 -11.85 24.40 18.90
C ILE A 4 -12.97 25.12 18.15
N HIS A 5 -12.89 25.22 16.82
CA HIS A 5 -14.10 25.41 16.04
C HIS A 5 -15.05 24.31 16.51
N CYS A 6 -16.19 24.69 17.11
CA CYS A 6 -17.15 23.72 17.61
C CYS A 6 -17.43 22.72 16.48
N LEU A 7 -16.96 21.48 16.68
CA LEU A 7 -17.19 20.41 15.72
C LEU A 7 -18.71 20.26 15.55
N PRO A 8 -19.20 19.95 14.35
CA PRO A 8 -20.61 19.70 14.18
C PRO A 8 -21.03 18.49 15.03
N LYS A 9 -22.32 18.41 15.38
CA LYS A 9 -22.82 17.28 16.20
C LYS A 9 -22.83 15.95 15.45
N SER A 10 -22.79 16.01 14.12
CA SER A 10 -22.82 14.87 13.22
C SER A 10 -22.14 15.23 11.90
N GLN A 11 -21.93 14.24 11.06
CA GLN A 11 -21.36 14.38 9.74
C GLN A 11 -22.07 13.52 8.71
N SER A 12 -21.80 13.81 7.43
CA SER A 12 -22.10 12.89 6.34
C SER A 12 -20.99 11.85 6.19
N ALA A 13 -21.38 10.58 6.01
CA ALA A 13 -20.47 9.46 5.83
C ALA A 13 -21.08 8.36 4.96
N ILE A 14 -20.24 7.60 4.24
CA ILE A 14 -20.61 6.37 3.57
C ILE A 14 -20.41 5.21 4.55
N VAL A 15 -21.49 4.50 4.85
CA VAL A 15 -21.49 3.36 5.78
C VAL A 15 -22.04 2.12 5.10
N GLN A 16 -21.77 0.95 5.67
CA GLN A 16 -22.41 -0.28 5.25
C GLN A 16 -23.78 -0.41 5.93
N GLY A 17 -24.84 -0.50 5.13
CA GLY A 17 -26.20 -0.74 5.63
C GLY A 17 -26.41 -2.18 6.10
N GLU A 18 -27.52 -2.42 6.79
CA GLU A 18 -27.86 -3.73 7.40
C GLU A 18 -27.90 -4.88 6.38
N THR A 19 -28.33 -4.62 5.15
CA THR A 19 -28.40 -5.61 4.07
C THR A 19 -27.14 -5.63 3.19
N GLY A 20 -26.05 -5.00 3.63
CA GLY A 20 -24.72 -5.06 3.01
C GLY A 20 -24.44 -3.98 1.95
N GLN A 21 -25.45 -3.27 1.43
CA GLN A 21 -25.23 -2.15 0.52
C GLN A 21 -24.57 -0.95 1.20
N LEU A 22 -23.81 -0.16 0.45
CA LEU A 22 -23.28 1.11 0.93
C LEU A 22 -24.36 2.19 0.92
N GLN A 23 -24.38 3.03 1.95
CA GLN A 23 -25.39 4.08 2.15
C GLN A 23 -24.74 5.39 2.60
N LEU A 24 -25.27 6.51 2.11
CA LEU A 24 -24.93 7.84 2.60
C LEU A 24 -25.79 8.16 3.83
N LEU A 25 -25.18 8.28 5.00
CA LEU A 25 -25.81 8.84 6.19
C LEU A 25 -25.42 10.29 6.36
N HIS A 26 -26.37 11.16 6.71
CA HIS A 26 -26.12 12.59 6.96
C HIS A 26 -25.96 12.95 8.45
N ASN A 27 -26.25 11.99 9.32
CA ASN A 27 -26.25 12.14 10.78
C ASN A 27 -25.31 11.14 11.46
N ALA A 28 -24.24 10.72 10.78
CA ALA A 28 -23.23 9.84 11.35
C ALA A 28 -22.45 10.55 12.47
N ALA A 29 -21.95 9.79 13.43
CA ALA A 29 -21.11 10.31 14.51
C ALA A 29 -19.76 10.80 13.97
N ILE A 30 -19.20 11.82 14.61
CA ILE A 30 -17.80 12.20 14.40
C ILE A 30 -16.94 11.32 15.32
N PRO A 31 -15.87 10.69 14.83
CA PRO A 31 -14.96 9.93 15.67
C PRO A 31 -14.42 10.77 16.83
N GLU A 32 -14.56 10.25 18.05
CA GLU A 32 -13.98 10.88 19.23
C GLU A 32 -12.45 10.92 19.12
N LEU A 33 -11.83 12.03 19.47
CA LEU A 33 -10.37 12.13 19.50
C LEU A 33 -9.79 11.18 20.58
N ARG A 34 -8.88 10.28 20.19
CA ARG A 34 -8.22 9.33 21.10
C ARG A 34 -6.74 9.68 21.29
N SER A 35 -6.08 9.08 22.28
CA SER A 35 -4.62 9.21 22.48
C SER A 35 -3.85 8.89 21.19
N HIS A 36 -2.75 9.60 20.94
CA HIS A 36 -1.89 9.47 19.76
C HIS A 36 -2.56 9.76 18.40
N THR A 37 -3.77 10.32 18.39
CA THR A 37 -4.51 10.58 17.14
C THR A 37 -4.68 12.05 16.82
N VAL A 38 -4.89 12.30 15.54
CA VAL A 38 -5.36 13.58 14.99
C VAL A 38 -6.76 13.41 14.41
N LEU A 39 -7.58 14.46 14.48
CA LEU A 39 -8.84 14.55 13.76
C LEU A 39 -8.65 15.45 12.55
N VAL A 40 -8.98 14.93 11.37
CA VAL A 40 -8.77 15.59 10.09
C VAL A 40 -10.12 15.87 9.44
N LYS A 41 -10.35 17.12 9.04
CA LYS A 41 -11.47 17.48 8.15
C LYS A 41 -11.08 17.11 6.72
N VAL A 42 -11.71 16.06 6.20
CA VAL A 42 -11.40 15.48 4.91
C VAL A 42 -11.81 16.43 3.79
N ALA A 43 -10.92 16.56 2.80
CA ALA A 43 -11.15 17.34 1.59
C ALA A 43 -11.09 16.48 0.32
N ALA A 44 -10.25 15.44 0.32
CA ALA A 44 -10.12 14.47 -0.75
C ALA A 44 -9.95 13.05 -0.19
N VAL A 45 -10.37 12.05 -0.96
CA VAL A 45 -10.21 10.62 -0.67
C VAL A 45 -9.75 9.92 -1.94
N ALA A 46 -9.08 8.77 -1.79
CA ALA A 46 -8.78 7.87 -2.90
C ALA A 46 -9.59 6.58 -2.78
N LEU A 47 -9.87 5.96 -3.92
CA LEU A 47 -10.56 4.68 -3.98
C LEU A 47 -9.54 3.56 -4.18
N ASN A 48 -9.69 2.50 -3.39
CA ASN A 48 -8.88 1.30 -3.42
C ASN A 48 -9.75 0.06 -3.70
N PRO A 49 -9.19 -1.02 -4.28
CA PRO A 49 -9.93 -2.29 -4.41
C PRO A 49 -10.48 -2.81 -3.07
N TYR A 50 -9.74 -2.57 -2.00
CA TYR A 50 -10.14 -2.81 -0.62
C TYR A 50 -11.54 -2.25 -0.28
N ASP A 51 -11.89 -1.07 -0.79
CA ASP A 51 -13.09 -0.34 -0.38
C ASP A 51 -14.40 -1.03 -0.82
N TYR A 52 -14.36 -1.82 -1.91
CA TYR A 52 -15.52 -2.62 -2.33
C TYR A 52 -15.38 -4.09 -1.91
N LYS A 53 -14.15 -4.60 -1.79
CA LYS A 53 -13.90 -6.02 -1.44
C LYS A 53 -14.25 -6.32 0.00
N LEU A 54 -13.82 -5.49 0.96
CA LEU A 54 -14.11 -5.74 2.37
C LEU A 54 -15.61 -5.83 2.67
N PRO A 55 -16.45 -4.83 2.32
CA PRO A 55 -17.87 -4.92 2.63
C PRO A 55 -18.56 -6.07 1.88
N LEU A 56 -18.02 -6.54 0.75
CA LEU A 56 -18.55 -7.67 -0.02
C LEU A 56 -18.20 -9.02 0.61
N TYR A 57 -16.95 -9.23 1.03
CA TYR A 57 -16.46 -10.52 1.52
C TYR A 57 -16.53 -10.67 3.05
N PHE A 58 -16.49 -9.54 3.77
CA PHE A 58 -16.55 -9.46 5.23
C PHE A 58 -17.53 -8.34 5.67
N PRO A 59 -18.85 -8.53 5.46
CA PRO A 59 -19.83 -7.50 5.80
C PRO A 59 -19.78 -7.12 7.29
N SER A 60 -19.73 -5.82 7.54
CA SER A 60 -19.71 -5.20 8.87
C SER A 60 -20.71 -4.03 8.90
N PRO A 61 -22.02 -4.30 9.00
CA PRO A 61 -23.04 -3.24 9.01
C PRO A 61 -22.81 -2.18 10.09
N GLY A 62 -23.10 -0.93 9.76
CA GLY A 62 -22.92 0.24 10.62
C GLY A 62 -21.51 0.84 10.58
N THR A 63 -20.54 0.17 9.95
CA THR A 63 -19.17 0.70 9.84
C THR A 63 -19.04 1.72 8.71
N THR A 64 -18.21 2.73 8.94
CA THR A 64 -17.84 3.78 7.98
C THR A 64 -16.72 3.30 7.08
N GLY A 65 -16.85 3.55 5.78
CA GLY A 65 -15.90 3.08 4.77
C GLY A 65 -14.72 4.00 4.50
N GLY A 66 -13.82 3.51 3.65
CA GLY A 66 -12.71 4.28 3.11
C GLY A 66 -11.45 4.21 3.96
N SER A 67 -10.31 4.12 3.28
CA SER A 67 -8.98 4.14 3.90
C SER A 67 -8.27 5.48 3.72
N ASP A 68 -8.10 5.90 2.47
CA ASP A 68 -7.24 7.02 2.11
C ASP A 68 -7.93 8.37 2.25
N PHE A 69 -7.20 9.36 2.77
CA PHE A 69 -7.68 10.74 2.89
C PHE A 69 -6.57 11.77 2.69
N ALA A 70 -6.98 12.99 2.34
CA ALA A 70 -6.22 14.20 2.57
C ALA A 70 -7.16 15.31 3.05
N GLY A 71 -6.67 16.18 3.93
CA GLY A 71 -7.48 17.20 4.57
C GLY A 71 -6.72 18.06 5.57
N THR A 72 -7.46 18.75 6.43
CA THR A 72 -6.90 19.69 7.41
C THR A 72 -6.99 19.15 8.82
N ILE A 73 -5.89 19.20 9.59
CA ILE A 73 -5.94 18.87 11.03
C ILE A 73 -6.82 19.90 11.76
N VAL A 74 -7.88 19.43 12.42
CA VAL A 74 -8.80 20.26 13.22
C VAL A 74 -8.73 19.98 14.72
N ALA A 75 -8.15 18.85 15.12
CA ALA A 75 -7.89 18.50 16.51
C ALA A 75 -6.69 17.54 16.60
N MET A 76 -5.95 17.58 17.70
CA MET A 76 -4.83 16.69 18.00
C MET A 76 -4.87 16.32 19.48
N SER A 77 -4.60 15.05 19.81
CA SER A 77 -4.43 14.66 21.20
C SER A 77 -3.14 15.27 21.78
N PRO A 78 -3.03 15.41 23.11
CA PRO A 78 -1.78 15.84 23.75
C PRO A 78 -0.58 14.98 23.34
N GLU A 79 -0.74 13.65 23.36
CA GLU A 79 0.30 12.68 23.00
C GLU A 79 0.70 12.80 21.53
N ALA A 80 -0.27 13.00 20.63
CA ALA A 80 0.01 13.27 19.22
C ALA A 80 0.84 14.56 19.03
N THR A 81 0.57 15.58 19.84
CA THR A 81 1.32 16.85 19.81
C THR A 81 2.77 16.66 20.29
N GLU A 82 2.99 15.80 21.28
CA GLU A 82 4.32 15.48 21.81
C GLU A 82 5.13 14.63 20.82
N GLU A 83 4.53 13.59 20.24
CA GLU A 83 5.21 12.66 19.32
C GLU A 83 5.46 13.25 17.93
N ARG A 84 4.58 14.14 17.49
CA ARG A 84 4.62 14.78 16.17
C ARG A 84 4.66 16.29 16.29
N SER A 85 5.73 16.79 16.91
CA SER A 85 6.00 18.23 17.06
C SER A 85 6.10 19.02 15.75
N ASP A 86 6.21 18.32 14.61
CA ASP A 86 6.18 18.89 13.26
C ASP A 86 4.75 19.18 12.74
N LEU A 87 3.73 18.62 13.39
CA LEU A 87 2.31 18.80 13.07
C LEU A 87 1.67 19.91 13.90
N SER A 88 0.68 20.58 13.32
CA SER A 88 -0.09 21.62 14.01
C SER A 88 -1.53 21.68 13.49
N LEU A 89 -2.43 22.26 14.30
CA LEU A 89 -3.79 22.57 13.84
C LEU A 89 -3.73 23.48 12.60
N GLY A 90 -4.55 23.16 11.61
CA GLY A 90 -4.56 23.84 10.32
C GLY A 90 -3.61 23.27 9.27
N ASP A 91 -2.71 22.34 9.64
CA ASP A 91 -1.86 21.67 8.66
C ASP A 91 -2.69 20.85 7.68
N LEU A 92 -2.25 20.87 6.41
CA LEU A 92 -2.74 19.97 5.38
C LEU A 92 -1.97 18.65 5.45
N VAL A 93 -2.69 17.57 5.65
CA VAL A 93 -2.13 16.21 5.80
C VAL A 93 -2.85 15.21 4.92
N SER A 94 -2.14 14.14 4.55
CA SER A 94 -2.70 12.91 3.99
C SER A 94 -2.30 11.70 4.82
N GLY A 95 -3.02 10.61 4.65
CA GLY A 95 -2.78 9.37 5.38
C GLY A 95 -3.80 8.31 5.01
N CYS A 96 -3.77 7.22 5.76
CA CYS A 96 -4.74 6.14 5.63
C CYS A 96 -5.26 5.72 7.00
N VAL A 97 -6.47 5.18 7.02
CA VAL A 97 -7.08 4.51 8.18
C VAL A 97 -7.60 3.13 7.80
N TYR A 98 -7.91 2.32 8.81
CA TYR A 98 -8.60 1.05 8.60
C TYR A 98 -10.12 1.28 8.65
N GLY A 99 -10.72 1.58 7.49
CA GLY A 99 -12.17 1.68 7.33
C GLY A 99 -12.86 0.32 7.47
N TRP A 100 -14.19 0.29 7.46
CA TRP A 100 -14.97 -0.94 7.63
C TRP A 100 -14.71 -1.71 8.95
N ASN A 101 -14.04 -1.07 9.92
CA ASN A 101 -13.60 -1.71 11.15
C ASN A 101 -14.73 -1.78 12.20
N PRO A 102 -15.22 -2.97 12.59
CA PRO A 102 -16.25 -3.10 13.63
C PRO A 102 -15.81 -2.60 15.01
N GLU A 103 -14.51 -2.51 15.29
CA GLU A 103 -14.00 -1.99 16.58
C GLU A 103 -14.07 -0.45 16.67
N THR A 104 -14.13 0.22 15.52
CA THR A 104 -14.29 1.68 15.42
C THR A 104 -15.27 2.02 14.30
N PRO A 105 -16.56 1.64 14.44
CA PRO A 105 -17.53 1.70 13.35
C PRO A 105 -17.77 3.12 12.83
N GLU A 106 -17.52 4.13 13.66
CA GLU A 106 -17.66 5.54 13.30
C GLU A 106 -16.52 6.08 12.43
N ASN A 107 -15.42 5.34 12.27
CA ASN A 107 -14.18 5.85 11.70
C ASN A 107 -13.85 5.23 10.34
N GLY A 108 -13.80 6.06 9.30
CA GLY A 108 -13.38 5.73 7.95
C GLY A 108 -13.22 7.00 7.12
N SER A 109 -12.43 6.97 6.05
CA SER A 109 -12.12 8.18 5.27
C SER A 109 -13.26 8.68 4.39
N PHE A 110 -14.27 7.84 4.09
CA PHE A 110 -15.47 8.24 3.36
C PHE A 110 -16.45 8.99 4.26
N ALA A 111 -15.94 9.97 5.01
CA ALA A 111 -16.65 10.82 5.94
C ALA A 111 -16.06 12.25 5.89
N GLN A 112 -16.77 13.23 6.44
CA GLN A 112 -16.27 14.62 6.46
C GLN A 112 -15.11 14.81 7.46
N TYR A 113 -15.02 13.95 8.47
CA TYR A 113 -14.01 13.93 9.52
C TYR A 113 -13.55 12.50 9.77
N VAL A 114 -12.23 12.32 9.82
CA VAL A 114 -11.58 11.03 10.08
C VAL A 114 -10.56 11.18 11.20
N ARG A 115 -10.50 10.19 12.10
CA ARG A 115 -9.46 10.07 13.13
C ARG A 115 -8.35 9.17 12.60
N ALA A 116 -7.13 9.68 12.60
CA ALA A 116 -5.95 8.94 12.15
C ALA A 116 -4.87 8.93 13.21
N ASP A 117 -4.07 7.86 13.24
CA ASP A 117 -2.85 7.80 14.04
C ASP A 117 -1.89 8.91 13.58
N ALA A 118 -1.36 9.68 14.53
CA ALA A 118 -0.47 10.79 14.23
C ALA A 118 0.83 10.33 13.54
N GLN A 119 1.27 9.09 13.73
CA GLN A 119 2.47 8.54 13.07
C GLN A 119 2.21 8.13 11.62
N LEU A 120 0.95 7.94 11.23
CA LEU A 120 0.55 7.53 9.87
C LEU A 120 0.01 8.69 9.01
N VAL A 121 0.22 9.93 9.46
CA VAL A 121 -0.10 11.14 8.68
C VAL A 121 1.14 11.87 8.17
N PHE A 122 1.04 12.35 6.93
CA PHE A 122 2.10 13.01 6.18
C PHE A 122 1.67 14.44 5.83
N LYS A 123 2.55 15.43 6.01
CA LYS A 123 2.27 16.81 5.57
C LYS A 123 2.25 16.85 4.03
N VAL A 124 1.22 17.47 3.46
CA VAL A 124 1.01 17.53 2.01
C VAL A 124 1.94 18.53 1.30
N GLY A 125 2.47 19.53 2.01
CA GLY A 125 3.34 20.53 1.37
C GLY A 125 2.61 21.31 0.26
N SER A 126 3.20 21.38 -0.93
CA SER A 126 2.66 22.11 -2.09
C SER A 126 1.83 21.26 -3.06
N TYR A 127 1.61 19.97 -2.75
CA TYR A 127 0.81 19.08 -3.59
C TYR A 127 -0.69 19.38 -3.45
N LYS A 128 -1.47 19.03 -4.48
CA LYS A 128 -2.93 19.07 -4.39
C LYS A 128 -3.41 17.99 -3.42
N LEU A 129 -4.51 18.26 -2.72
CA LEU A 129 -5.06 17.29 -1.76
C LEU A 129 -5.54 16.01 -2.45
N GLU A 130 -6.05 16.12 -3.68
CA GLU A 130 -6.46 14.99 -4.50
C GLU A 130 -5.29 14.07 -4.84
N ASP A 131 -4.13 14.63 -5.18
CA ASP A 131 -2.91 13.85 -5.45
C ASP A 131 -2.36 13.25 -4.14
N ALA A 132 -2.40 14.01 -3.04
CA ALA A 132 -1.91 13.55 -1.75
C ALA A 132 -2.75 12.44 -1.13
N ALA A 133 -4.06 12.42 -1.41
CA ALA A 133 -4.96 11.38 -0.94
C ALA A 133 -4.61 9.99 -1.52
N THR A 134 -3.90 9.90 -2.66
CA THR A 134 -3.56 8.60 -3.27
C THR A 134 -2.36 7.90 -2.63
N PHE A 135 -1.79 8.47 -1.57
CA PHE A 135 -0.51 8.03 -1.02
C PHE A 135 -0.63 7.00 0.11
N GLY A 136 -1.55 7.21 1.04
CA GLY A 136 -1.56 6.58 2.38
C GLY A 136 -1.48 5.05 2.36
N ALA A 137 -2.53 4.39 1.89
CA ALA A 137 -2.71 2.95 1.99
C ALA A 137 -1.61 2.22 1.23
N ALA A 138 -1.36 2.61 -0.01
CA ALA A 138 -0.35 1.96 -0.83
C ALA A 138 1.08 2.20 -0.29
N PHE A 139 1.38 3.35 0.33
CA PHE A 139 2.66 3.58 0.99
C PHE A 139 2.83 2.71 2.24
N ALA A 140 1.79 2.62 3.09
CA ALA A 140 1.80 1.73 4.26
C ALA A 140 1.98 0.26 3.86
N THR A 141 1.22 -0.21 2.86
CA THR A 141 1.34 -1.56 2.31
C THR A 141 2.75 -1.85 1.78
N LEU A 142 3.35 -0.92 1.03
CA LEU A 142 4.69 -1.10 0.50
C LEU A 142 5.77 -1.01 1.58
N SER A 143 5.57 -0.19 2.59
CA SER A 143 6.48 -0.10 3.74
C SER A 143 6.64 -1.46 4.41
N LEU A 144 5.54 -2.16 4.61
CA LEU A 144 5.54 -3.55 5.08
C LEU A 144 6.15 -4.49 4.04
N ALA A 145 5.56 -4.55 2.84
CA ALA A 145 5.91 -5.55 1.81
C ALA A 145 7.39 -5.54 1.45
N LEU A 146 7.99 -4.35 1.34
CA LEU A 146 9.37 -4.18 0.91
C LEU A 146 10.35 -4.36 2.08
N TRP A 147 10.12 -3.75 3.25
CA TRP A 147 11.16 -3.66 4.29
C TRP A 147 10.96 -4.54 5.52
N HIS A 148 9.74 -5.01 5.81
CA HIS A 148 9.54 -5.89 6.97
C HIS A 148 10.32 -7.22 6.80
N SER A 149 10.92 -7.71 7.88
CA SER A 149 11.77 -8.91 7.87
C SER A 149 11.03 -10.19 7.52
N ASP A 150 9.71 -10.22 7.74
CA ASP A 150 8.85 -11.36 7.38
C ASP A 150 8.41 -11.30 5.91
N PHE A 151 8.47 -10.12 5.27
CA PHE A 151 8.13 -9.93 3.85
C PHE A 151 9.40 -9.92 2.99
N LEU A 152 9.64 -8.95 2.10
CA LEU A 152 10.86 -8.98 1.27
C LEU A 152 12.14 -8.74 2.07
N GLY A 153 12.08 -8.02 3.19
CA GLY A 153 13.22 -7.76 4.05
C GLY A 153 14.36 -7.02 3.34
N LEU A 154 14.03 -6.05 2.49
CA LEU A 154 15.02 -5.21 1.84
C LEU A 154 15.88 -4.50 2.89
N THR A 155 17.20 -4.57 2.73
CA THR A 155 18.15 -3.97 3.70
C THR A 155 18.49 -2.51 3.39
N HIS A 156 18.06 -2.01 2.23
CA HIS A 156 18.30 -0.65 1.78
C HIS A 156 16.98 0.04 1.47
N SER A 157 16.89 1.32 1.83
CA SER A 157 15.71 2.17 1.69
C SER A 157 16.05 3.45 0.93
N PRO A 158 15.06 4.28 0.57
CA PRO A 158 15.33 5.58 -0.04
C PRO A 158 16.18 6.52 0.84
N THR A 159 16.25 6.31 2.15
CA THR A 159 17.13 7.09 3.05
C THR A 159 18.49 6.43 3.30
N ASP A 160 18.64 5.13 3.02
CA ASP A 160 19.90 4.39 3.10
C ASP A 160 20.09 3.50 1.85
N PRO A 161 20.47 4.09 0.70
CA PRO A 161 20.56 3.36 -0.57
C PRO A 161 21.82 2.48 -0.63
N LEU A 162 21.89 1.58 -1.61
CA LEU A 162 23.12 0.88 -1.96
C LEU A 162 24.13 1.88 -2.55
N ARG A 163 25.03 2.39 -1.71
CA ARG A 163 26.06 3.36 -2.11
C ARG A 163 27.11 2.77 -3.05
N ASN A 164 27.36 1.47 -2.93
CA ASN A 164 28.25 0.72 -3.82
C ASN A 164 27.41 -0.22 -4.67
N ALA A 165 27.57 -0.14 -5.99
CA ALA A 165 26.94 -1.09 -6.89
C ALA A 165 27.44 -2.51 -6.53
N PRO A 166 26.55 -3.44 -6.14
CA PRO A 166 26.97 -4.82 -5.93
C PRO A 166 27.57 -5.37 -7.23
N SER A 167 28.50 -6.32 -7.11
CA SER A 167 29.10 -6.98 -8.28
C SER A 167 28.07 -7.71 -9.14
N GLN A 168 26.87 -7.96 -8.61
CA GLN A 168 25.69 -8.47 -9.31
C GLN A 168 24.46 -7.64 -8.92
N PRO A 169 23.57 -7.27 -9.86
CA PRO A 169 22.35 -6.55 -9.55
C PRO A 169 21.45 -7.31 -8.57
N ILE A 170 20.84 -6.60 -7.62
CA ILE A 170 19.78 -7.16 -6.78
C ILE A 170 18.46 -6.96 -7.54
N TYR A 171 17.92 -8.05 -8.06
CA TYR A 171 16.69 -8.03 -8.85
C TYR A 171 15.44 -8.03 -7.97
N VAL A 172 14.52 -7.11 -8.22
CA VAL A 172 13.18 -7.09 -7.61
C VAL A 172 12.14 -7.12 -8.73
N PHE A 173 11.28 -8.13 -8.72
CA PHE A 173 10.22 -8.29 -9.72
C PHE A 173 8.88 -7.84 -9.18
N ILE A 174 8.24 -6.89 -9.86
CA ILE A 174 6.91 -6.36 -9.56
C ILE A 174 5.92 -6.86 -10.60
N TYR A 175 5.11 -7.86 -10.24
CA TYR A 175 3.98 -8.26 -11.07
C TYR A 175 2.81 -7.29 -10.87
N GLY A 176 2.23 -6.79 -11.96
CA GLY A 176 1.24 -5.71 -11.90
C GLY A 176 1.88 -4.34 -11.79
N GLY A 177 3.00 -4.10 -12.49
CA GLY A 177 3.77 -2.85 -12.38
C GLY A 177 3.01 -1.57 -12.77
N SER A 178 1.86 -1.68 -13.45
CA SER A 178 1.01 -0.55 -13.80
C SER A 178 -0.15 -0.29 -12.84
N THR A 179 -0.25 -1.01 -11.72
CA THR A 179 -1.23 -0.69 -10.66
C THR A 179 -0.76 0.53 -9.86
N ALA A 180 -1.65 1.15 -9.08
CA ALA A 180 -1.27 2.24 -8.17
C ALA A 180 -0.11 1.81 -7.25
N THR A 181 -0.25 0.65 -6.60
CA THR A 181 0.81 0.09 -5.75
C THR A 181 2.07 -0.27 -6.54
N GLY A 182 1.95 -0.86 -7.73
CA GLY A 182 3.09 -1.26 -8.55
C GLY A 182 3.92 -0.06 -9.02
N THR A 183 3.27 1.01 -9.47
CA THR A 183 3.95 2.24 -9.90
C THR A 183 4.65 2.95 -8.73
N MET A 184 4.05 2.95 -7.54
CA MET A 184 4.71 3.46 -6.34
C MET A 184 5.88 2.57 -5.88
N ALA A 185 5.73 1.24 -5.95
CA ALA A 185 6.80 0.31 -5.61
C ALA A 185 8.05 0.55 -6.46
N LEU A 186 7.88 0.75 -7.76
CA LEU A 186 8.98 1.05 -8.68
C LEU A 186 9.70 2.35 -8.32
N GLN A 187 8.96 3.40 -7.98
CA GLN A 187 9.54 4.67 -7.54
C GLN A 187 10.30 4.51 -6.22
N LEU A 188 9.70 3.87 -5.22
CA LEU A 188 10.34 3.61 -3.93
C LEU A 188 11.62 2.77 -4.08
N LEU A 189 11.59 1.77 -4.96
CA LEU A 189 12.75 0.97 -5.31
C LEU A 189 13.78 1.73 -6.14
N LYS A 190 13.48 2.91 -6.68
CA LYS A 190 14.42 3.71 -7.49
C LYS A 190 15.03 4.86 -6.69
N LEU A 191 14.24 5.48 -5.82
CA LEU A 191 14.52 6.76 -5.17
C LEU A 191 15.72 6.71 -4.22
N TYR A 192 16.45 7.82 -4.19
CA TYR A 192 17.34 8.21 -3.10
C TYR A 192 16.91 9.59 -2.61
N LEU A 193 16.42 9.68 -1.36
CA LEU A 193 15.85 10.91 -0.83
C LEU A 193 16.89 12.00 -0.54
N THR A 194 18.18 11.66 -0.47
CA THR A 194 19.21 12.65 -0.10
C THR A 194 20.00 13.21 -1.27
N GLN A 195 19.80 12.76 -2.51
CA GLN A 195 20.43 13.33 -3.73
C GLN A 195 19.43 13.28 -4.91
N PRO A 196 18.76 14.40 -5.25
CA PRO A 196 17.73 14.47 -6.30
C PRO A 196 18.21 13.99 -7.68
N GLU A 197 19.48 14.24 -7.98
CA GLU A 197 20.14 13.90 -9.26
C GLU A 197 20.56 12.43 -9.40
N CYS A 198 20.52 11.62 -8.33
CA CYS A 198 21.01 10.23 -8.35
C CYS A 198 19.90 9.23 -7.96
N LEU A 199 18.96 8.98 -8.88
CA LEU A 199 17.81 8.09 -8.71
C LEU A 199 18.14 6.59 -8.85
N ARG A 200 19.18 6.07 -8.18
CA ARG A 200 19.42 4.62 -8.19
C ARG A 200 19.80 4.12 -6.80
N SER A 201 18.79 3.60 -6.09
CA SER A 201 18.90 2.81 -4.86
C SER A 201 19.80 1.56 -4.95
N GLY A 202 20.19 1.16 -6.17
CA GLY A 202 20.98 -0.03 -6.50
C GLY A 202 20.18 -1.30 -6.84
N TYR A 203 18.84 -1.27 -6.70
CA TYR A 203 17.98 -2.36 -7.18
C TYR A 203 17.82 -2.32 -8.70
N CYS A 204 17.79 -3.50 -9.33
CA CYS A 204 17.37 -3.67 -10.72
C CYS A 204 15.92 -4.15 -10.73
N THR A 205 15.03 -3.28 -11.21
CA THR A 205 13.59 -3.49 -11.15
C THR A 205 13.08 -4.12 -12.44
N LEU A 206 12.37 -5.23 -12.29
CA LEU A 206 11.63 -5.88 -13.37
C LEU A 206 10.14 -5.66 -13.12
N ALA A 207 9.36 -5.43 -14.15
CA ALA A 207 7.92 -5.27 -14.03
C ALA A 207 7.16 -6.08 -15.09
N ALA A 208 6.00 -6.61 -14.73
CA ALA A 208 5.07 -7.19 -15.69
C ALA A 208 3.77 -6.38 -15.72
N CYS A 209 3.32 -6.00 -16.92
CA CYS A 209 2.07 -5.27 -17.16
C CYS A 209 1.58 -5.49 -18.61
N SER A 210 0.44 -4.90 -18.98
CA SER A 210 0.02 -4.91 -20.39
C SER A 210 0.93 -4.02 -21.26
N PRO A 211 1.21 -4.36 -22.53
CA PRO A 211 2.08 -3.58 -23.42
C PRO A 211 1.75 -2.08 -23.50
N ARG A 212 0.46 -1.73 -23.48
CA ARG A 212 -0.01 -0.33 -23.48
C ARG A 212 0.52 0.51 -22.31
N SER A 213 0.87 -0.14 -21.20
CA SER A 213 1.37 0.52 -19.99
C SER A 213 2.90 0.51 -19.88
N PHE A 214 3.63 -0.02 -20.88
CA PHE A 214 5.09 -0.12 -20.80
C PHE A 214 5.78 1.24 -20.65
N ALA A 215 5.30 2.26 -21.37
CA ALA A 215 5.85 3.61 -21.28
C ALA A 215 5.69 4.18 -19.87
N LEU A 216 4.50 4.03 -19.27
CA LEU A 216 4.22 4.42 -17.89
C LEU A 216 5.15 3.67 -16.92
N VAL A 217 5.16 2.35 -16.97
CA VAL A 217 5.93 1.55 -16.01
C VAL A 217 7.44 1.85 -16.07
N LYS A 218 7.98 2.12 -17.26
CA LYS A 218 9.37 2.61 -17.42
C LYS A 218 9.57 4.00 -16.83
N SER A 219 8.64 4.94 -17.05
CA SER A 219 8.75 6.29 -16.48
C SER A 219 8.69 6.31 -14.95
N TYR A 220 8.09 5.29 -14.34
CA TYR A 220 8.03 5.09 -12.89
C TYR A 220 9.22 4.31 -12.30
N GLY A 221 10.18 3.89 -13.12
CA GLY A 221 11.47 3.39 -12.65
C GLY A 221 11.84 1.97 -13.05
N ALA A 222 10.96 1.24 -13.74
CA ALA A 222 11.26 -0.12 -14.20
C ALA A 222 12.45 -0.17 -15.18
N ASP A 223 13.47 -0.96 -14.85
CA ASP A 223 14.62 -1.18 -15.73
C ASP A 223 14.28 -2.15 -16.88
N HIS A 224 13.42 -3.14 -16.60
CA HIS A 224 12.91 -4.09 -17.59
C HIS A 224 11.40 -4.28 -17.44
N VAL A 225 10.68 -4.35 -18.58
CA VAL A 225 9.23 -4.52 -18.59
C VAL A 225 8.83 -5.69 -19.50
N PHE A 226 7.92 -6.53 -19.02
CA PHE A 226 7.45 -7.74 -19.68
C PHE A 226 5.93 -7.71 -19.85
N ASP A 227 5.46 -8.36 -20.91
CA ASP A 227 4.03 -8.59 -21.13
C ASP A 227 3.59 -9.79 -20.30
N TYR A 228 2.72 -9.60 -19.31
CA TYR A 228 2.27 -10.71 -18.47
C TYR A 228 1.44 -11.76 -19.25
N SER A 229 0.91 -11.41 -20.42
CA SER A 229 0.15 -12.33 -21.26
C SER A 229 1.04 -13.22 -22.13
N ASN A 230 2.32 -12.88 -22.26
CA ASN A 230 3.28 -13.70 -23.00
C ASN A 230 3.68 -14.92 -22.14
N PRO A 231 3.44 -16.16 -22.62
CA PRO A 231 3.80 -17.37 -21.88
C PRO A 231 5.30 -17.54 -21.64
N ASP A 232 6.15 -16.86 -22.43
CA ASP A 232 7.60 -16.88 -22.28
C ASP A 232 8.13 -15.89 -21.24
N THR A 233 7.29 -15.01 -20.69
CA THR A 233 7.71 -14.00 -19.70
C THR A 233 8.51 -14.59 -18.53
N PRO A 234 8.10 -15.70 -17.89
CA PRO A 234 8.91 -16.34 -16.86
C PRO A 234 10.28 -16.80 -17.34
N SER A 235 10.38 -17.34 -18.55
CA SER A 235 11.65 -17.83 -19.11
C SER A 235 12.59 -16.67 -19.46
N ALA A 236 12.04 -15.58 -20.00
CA ALA A 236 12.75 -14.35 -20.28
C ALA A 236 13.32 -13.70 -19.00
N ILE A 237 12.52 -13.63 -17.92
CA ILE A 237 12.97 -13.12 -16.62
C ILE A 237 14.10 -13.99 -16.05
N ARG A 238 13.96 -15.32 -16.07
CA ARG A 238 15.03 -16.22 -15.60
C ARG A 238 16.32 -16.06 -16.42
N LYS A 239 16.20 -15.92 -17.74
CA LYS A 239 17.35 -15.72 -18.63
C LYS A 239 18.05 -14.39 -18.33
N LEU A 240 17.28 -13.30 -18.21
CA LEU A 240 17.81 -11.97 -17.88
C LEU A 240 18.57 -11.98 -16.56
N THR A 241 17.99 -12.60 -15.53
CA THR A 241 18.55 -12.59 -14.17
C THR A 241 19.61 -13.67 -13.95
N GLY A 242 19.96 -14.47 -14.96
CA GLY A 242 20.83 -15.66 -14.77
C GLY A 242 20.26 -16.67 -13.77
N GLY A 243 18.95 -16.66 -13.54
CA GLY A 243 18.26 -17.46 -12.53
C GLY A 243 18.46 -16.98 -11.09
N ALA A 244 18.86 -15.72 -10.88
CA ALA A 244 19.15 -15.14 -9.57
C ALA A 244 17.96 -14.37 -8.93
N LEU A 245 16.81 -14.23 -9.62
CA LEU A 245 15.65 -13.52 -9.06
C LEU A 245 15.17 -14.19 -7.76
N SER A 246 15.19 -13.47 -6.64
CA SER A 246 14.76 -14.00 -5.33
C SER A 246 13.77 -13.09 -4.59
N LEU A 247 13.45 -11.91 -5.12
CA LEU A 247 12.56 -10.93 -4.49
C LEU A 247 11.42 -10.61 -5.45
N VAL A 248 10.20 -10.96 -5.08
CA VAL A 248 9.02 -10.82 -5.93
C VAL A 248 7.87 -10.20 -5.15
N LEU A 249 7.28 -9.13 -5.69
CA LEU A 249 6.04 -8.53 -5.22
C LEU A 249 4.96 -8.73 -6.29
N ASP A 250 3.85 -9.32 -5.91
CA ASP A 250 2.68 -9.51 -6.74
C ASP A 250 1.55 -8.58 -6.28
N CYS A 251 1.28 -7.56 -7.10
CA CYS A 251 0.24 -6.57 -6.85
C CYS A 251 -1.14 -6.97 -7.41
N ILE A 252 -1.31 -8.21 -7.88
CA ILE A 252 -2.55 -8.72 -8.47
C ILE A 252 -3.12 -9.89 -7.66
N SER A 253 -2.26 -10.82 -7.23
CA SER A 253 -2.60 -11.92 -6.32
C SER A 253 -3.67 -12.90 -6.84
N ASP A 254 -3.77 -13.09 -8.16
CA ASP A 254 -4.63 -14.11 -8.77
C ASP A 254 -3.86 -15.40 -9.13
N HIS A 255 -4.58 -16.43 -9.60
CA HIS A 255 -3.93 -17.70 -9.97
C HIS A 255 -2.89 -17.57 -11.09
N HIS A 256 -3.06 -16.62 -12.01
CA HIS A 256 -2.15 -16.41 -13.13
C HIS A 256 -0.92 -15.65 -12.68
N SER A 257 -1.09 -14.57 -11.91
CA SER A 257 0.01 -13.77 -11.37
C SER A 257 0.90 -14.60 -10.47
N VAL A 258 0.33 -15.36 -9.53
CA VAL A 258 1.07 -16.24 -8.62
C VAL A 258 1.85 -17.30 -9.40
N ALA A 259 1.26 -17.90 -10.44
CA ALA A 259 1.94 -18.88 -11.29
C ALA A 259 3.13 -18.26 -12.07
N VAL A 260 2.95 -17.08 -12.66
CA VAL A 260 4.01 -16.34 -13.35
C VAL A 260 5.13 -15.96 -12.39
N CYS A 261 4.79 -15.45 -11.19
CA CYS A 261 5.74 -15.12 -10.14
C CYS A 261 6.57 -16.33 -9.71
N HIS A 262 5.93 -17.45 -9.35
CA HIS A 262 6.63 -18.68 -8.97
C HIS A 262 7.50 -19.22 -10.10
N ALA A 263 7.05 -19.16 -11.35
CA ALA A 263 7.83 -19.59 -12.50
C ALA A 263 9.04 -18.67 -12.71
N SER A 264 8.90 -17.36 -12.52
CA SER A 264 9.95 -16.37 -12.77
C SER A 264 11.07 -16.43 -11.73
N THR A 265 10.77 -16.80 -10.47
CA THR A 265 11.78 -16.89 -9.40
C THR A 265 12.92 -17.86 -9.75
N GLY A 266 14.13 -17.54 -9.30
CA GLY A 266 15.33 -18.35 -9.47
C GLY A 266 15.23 -19.75 -8.87
N ARG A 267 16.11 -20.66 -9.31
CA ARG A 267 16.10 -22.07 -8.88
C ARG A 267 16.34 -22.27 -7.38
N LEU A 268 17.10 -21.36 -6.78
CA LEU A 268 17.43 -21.37 -5.35
C LEU A 268 16.27 -20.90 -4.47
N GLY A 269 15.16 -20.46 -5.07
CA GLY A 269 14.02 -19.94 -4.34
C GLY A 269 14.13 -18.44 -4.06
N GLY A 270 13.34 -17.98 -3.11
CA GLY A 270 13.20 -16.56 -2.81
C GLY A 270 11.96 -16.26 -1.98
N ARG A 271 11.61 -14.99 -1.89
CA ARG A 271 10.41 -14.49 -1.24
C ARG A 271 9.46 -13.94 -2.28
N LEU A 272 8.23 -14.43 -2.26
CA LEU A 272 7.09 -13.94 -3.04
C LEU A 272 6.09 -13.33 -2.07
N ILE A 273 5.83 -12.04 -2.22
CA ILE A 273 4.86 -11.31 -1.41
C ILE A 273 3.66 -10.96 -2.29
N THR A 274 2.47 -11.36 -1.87
CA THR A 274 1.20 -10.95 -2.47
C THR A 274 0.53 -9.86 -1.63
N LEU A 275 -0.28 -9.03 -2.27
CA LEU A 275 -1.04 -7.97 -1.58
C LEU A 275 -2.43 -8.42 -1.11
N GLU A 276 -2.82 -9.65 -1.43
CA GLU A 276 -4.06 -10.28 -0.99
C GLU A 276 -3.77 -11.74 -0.68
N LEU A 277 -4.67 -12.41 0.05
CA LEU A 277 -4.58 -13.83 0.30
C LEU A 277 -4.46 -14.58 -1.05
N PRO A 278 -3.34 -15.28 -1.32
CA PRO A 278 -3.16 -15.94 -2.59
C PRO A 278 -4.17 -17.08 -2.71
N PRO A 279 -4.69 -17.36 -3.91
CA PRO A 279 -5.61 -18.46 -4.07
C PRO A 279 -4.90 -19.79 -3.87
N GLU A 280 -5.67 -20.79 -3.42
CA GLU A 280 -5.20 -22.16 -3.30
C GLU A 280 -4.57 -22.65 -4.62
N PRO A 281 -3.50 -23.46 -4.57
CA PRO A 281 -2.91 -24.02 -5.79
C PRO A 281 -3.96 -24.81 -6.59
N ARG A 282 -4.01 -24.60 -7.90
CA ARG A 282 -4.89 -25.41 -8.76
C ARG A 282 -4.42 -26.87 -8.78
N PRO A 283 -5.31 -27.85 -9.03
CA PRO A 283 -4.90 -29.23 -9.22
C PRO A 283 -3.77 -29.36 -10.26
N GLY A 284 -2.63 -29.94 -9.84
CA GLY A 284 -1.44 -30.10 -10.68
C GLY A 284 -0.51 -28.87 -10.74
N GLU A 285 -0.86 -27.74 -10.13
CA GLU A 285 0.02 -26.58 -9.99
C GLU A 285 1.16 -26.89 -9.02
N LYS A 286 2.40 -26.91 -9.52
CA LYS A 286 3.59 -27.16 -8.69
C LYS A 286 4.17 -25.83 -8.21
N ARG A 287 3.86 -25.45 -6.97
CA ARG A 287 4.56 -24.37 -6.26
C ARG A 287 5.83 -24.92 -5.61
N ARG A 288 6.98 -24.28 -5.87
CA ARG A 288 8.27 -24.73 -5.33
C ARG A 288 8.37 -24.30 -3.86
N LYS A 289 8.60 -25.26 -2.95
CA LYS A 289 8.81 -25.00 -1.50
C LYS A 289 9.94 -24.02 -1.20
N ALA A 290 10.94 -23.91 -2.09
CA ALA A 290 12.03 -22.96 -1.96
C ALA A 290 11.59 -21.49 -2.14
N VAL A 291 10.43 -21.25 -2.77
CA VAL A 291 9.81 -19.92 -2.85
C VAL A 291 8.89 -19.76 -1.65
N LYS A 292 9.34 -19.00 -0.65
CA LYS A 292 8.54 -18.66 0.52
C LYS A 292 7.51 -17.63 0.11
N HIS A 293 6.23 -17.98 0.24
CA HIS A 293 5.11 -17.15 -0.17
C HIS A 293 4.43 -16.58 1.08
N PHE A 294 4.32 -15.26 1.15
CA PHE A 294 3.60 -14.54 2.20
C PHE A 294 2.63 -13.54 1.56
N PHE A 295 1.62 -13.10 2.30
CA PHE A 295 0.77 -11.99 1.89
C PHE A 295 0.77 -10.91 2.96
N VAL A 296 0.58 -9.66 2.54
CA VAL A 296 0.45 -8.53 3.48
C VAL A 296 -1.01 -8.45 3.91
N ASP A 297 -1.28 -8.73 5.19
CA ASP A 297 -2.57 -8.45 5.82
C ASP A 297 -2.53 -7.06 6.48
N GLY A 298 -3.59 -6.27 6.32
CA GLY A 298 -3.75 -4.96 6.96
C GLY A 298 -4.10 -5.06 8.46
N ALA A 299 -4.41 -6.25 8.96
CA ALA A 299 -4.72 -6.50 10.36
C ALA A 299 -3.80 -7.60 10.94
N SER A 300 -2.76 -7.18 11.66
CA SER A 300 -1.96 -7.96 12.64
C SER A 300 -1.45 -9.37 12.28
N ASP A 301 -0.13 -9.52 12.45
CA ASP A 301 0.64 -10.77 12.57
C ASP A 301 0.60 -11.75 11.39
N ALA A 302 1.79 -11.93 10.83
CA ALA A 302 2.09 -12.86 9.75
C ALA A 302 1.63 -14.29 10.09
N HIS A 303 0.42 -14.64 9.66
CA HIS A 303 0.01 -16.03 9.58
C HIS A 303 0.81 -16.70 8.45
N GLN A 304 1.83 -17.47 8.85
CA GLN A 304 2.47 -18.43 7.95
C GLN A 304 1.40 -19.39 7.45
N SER A 305 1.10 -19.37 6.14
CA SER A 305 0.36 -20.45 5.50
C SER A 305 1.24 -21.71 5.54
N GLN A 306 1.11 -22.51 6.61
CA GLN A 306 1.68 -23.84 6.67
C GLN A 306 0.78 -24.80 5.89
N HIS A 307 1.08 -25.00 4.60
CA HIS A 307 0.66 -26.16 3.82
C HIS A 307 1.87 -26.71 3.03
#